data_AF-A0A950IMS4-F1
#
_entry.id   AF-A0A950IMS4-F1
#
_cell.length_a   1.000
_cell.length_b   1.000
_cell.length_c   1.000
_cell.angle_alpha   90.00
_cell.angle_beta   90.00
_cell.angle_gamma   90.00
#
_symmetry.space_group_name_H-M   'P 1'
#
loop_
_entity.id
_entity.type
_entity.pdbx_description
1 polymer ?
#
loop_
_entity_poly.entity_id
_entity_poly.type
_entity_poly.pdbx_seq_one_letter_code
_entity_poly.pdbx_strand_id
1 'polypeptide(L)'
;PLSGALGGADVAVNLHGCGPQSHRIVLAAHPRRFLAFRHAAVPESDGGPAHDEDEHEVARWCRLARHYGIDADPDDLDLSLPPISVPTRLRGATIVHVGAGAPARCWPVARWSVVVRALLAAGERVVVTSGSDEAALAYDLAARSQLPVTHVLAGRTTLRELAALVAWSRRVLCTDTGMAHLATAYRIPSVVLFGPTAPSRWGPPRGRPWHRVLWAGRTGDPHGRNVDPGLLEITPERVLAAVYE
;
A
#
# COMPACT_ATOMS: atom_id res chain seq x y z
N PRO A 1 23.13 -7.20 -10.13
CA PRO A 1 23.16 -8.21 -11.23
C PRO A 1 22.26 -9.39 -10.88
N LEU A 2 21.49 -9.90 -11.85
CA LEU A 2 20.76 -11.16 -11.65
C LEU A 2 21.74 -12.32 -11.50
N SER A 3 21.34 -13.36 -10.75
CA SER A 3 22.17 -14.55 -10.56
C SER A 3 22.47 -15.22 -11.90
N GLY A 4 23.70 -15.69 -12.09
CA GLY A 4 24.09 -16.46 -13.29
C GLY A 4 23.26 -17.74 -13.50
N ALA A 5 22.65 -18.26 -12.43
CA ALA A 5 21.72 -19.39 -12.48
C ALA A 5 20.43 -19.10 -13.28
N LEU A 6 20.12 -17.83 -13.56
CA LEU A 6 18.96 -17.43 -14.35
C LEU A 6 19.27 -17.31 -15.85
N GLY A 7 20.53 -17.54 -16.26
CA GLY A 7 20.94 -17.48 -17.66
C GLY A 7 20.20 -18.50 -18.53
N GLY A 8 19.64 -18.05 -19.65
CA GLY A 8 18.94 -18.89 -20.61
C GLY A 8 17.50 -19.26 -20.22
N ALA A 9 16.87 -18.49 -19.32
CA ALA A 9 15.48 -18.72 -18.92
C ALA A 9 14.52 -18.77 -20.13
N ASP A 10 13.53 -19.65 -20.12
CA ASP A 10 12.55 -19.73 -21.22
C ASP A 10 11.70 -18.45 -21.33
N VAL A 11 11.36 -17.86 -20.18
CA VAL A 11 10.54 -16.66 -20.09
C VAL A 11 11.10 -15.76 -18.99
N ALA A 12 11.23 -14.47 -19.27
CA ALA A 12 11.45 -13.45 -18.25
C ALA A 12 10.41 -12.35 -18.39
N VAL A 13 9.89 -11.89 -17.24
CA VAL A 13 8.85 -10.86 -17.17
C VAL A 13 9.37 -9.67 -16.38
N ASN A 14 9.22 -8.46 -16.90
CA ASN A 14 9.57 -7.25 -16.18
C ASN A 14 8.32 -6.63 -15.52
N LEU A 15 8.23 -6.80 -14.20
CA LEU A 15 7.17 -6.23 -13.35
C LEU A 15 7.63 -5.05 -12.49
N HIS A 16 8.77 -4.41 -12.82
CA HIS A 16 9.26 -3.22 -12.11
C HIS A 16 8.78 -1.92 -12.76
N GLY A 17 8.63 -1.88 -14.09
CA GLY A 17 8.19 -0.70 -14.82
C GLY A 17 8.59 -0.76 -16.29
N CYS A 18 8.38 0.34 -17.03
CA CYS A 18 8.66 0.42 -18.46
C CYS A 18 10.05 0.99 -18.82
N GLY A 19 10.89 1.30 -17.84
CA GLY A 19 12.18 1.97 -18.07
C GLY A 19 13.27 1.05 -18.64
N PRO A 20 14.23 1.59 -19.41
CA PRO A 20 15.25 0.79 -20.09
C PRO A 20 16.25 0.16 -19.11
N GLN A 21 16.45 0.76 -17.93
CA GLN A 21 17.32 0.20 -16.90
C GLN A 21 16.77 -1.13 -16.37
N SER A 22 15.48 -1.20 -16.03
CA SER A 22 14.87 -2.44 -15.52
C SER A 22 14.82 -3.52 -16.60
N HIS A 23 14.57 -3.13 -17.85
CA HIS A 23 14.59 -4.06 -18.98
C HIS A 23 15.95 -4.72 -19.15
N ARG A 24 17.03 -3.93 -19.15
CA ARG A 24 18.40 -4.46 -19.30
C ARG A 24 18.80 -5.38 -18.17
N ILE A 25 18.35 -5.11 -16.94
CA ILE A 25 18.59 -6.01 -15.81
C ILE A 25 17.94 -7.38 -16.07
N VAL A 26 16.69 -7.41 -16.54
CA VAL A 26 15.97 -8.64 -16.85
C VAL A 26 16.57 -9.36 -18.07
N LEU A 27 16.91 -8.62 -19.12
CA LEU A 27 17.51 -9.15 -20.35
C LEU A 27 18.93 -9.71 -20.13
N ALA A 28 19.64 -9.31 -19.07
CA ALA A 28 20.93 -9.92 -18.72
C ALA A 28 20.81 -11.43 -18.40
N ALA A 29 19.61 -11.94 -18.14
CA ALA A 29 19.33 -13.36 -18.04
C ALA A 29 19.28 -14.08 -19.42
N HIS A 30 19.39 -13.36 -20.53
CA HIS A 30 19.30 -13.88 -21.91
C HIS A 30 18.08 -14.78 -22.14
N PRO A 31 16.86 -14.30 -21.84
CA PRO A 31 15.67 -15.14 -21.91
C PRO A 31 15.27 -15.45 -23.35
N ARG A 32 14.65 -16.62 -23.60
CA ARG A 32 14.07 -16.95 -24.92
C ARG A 32 12.86 -16.08 -25.25
N ARG A 33 12.08 -15.71 -24.22
CA ARG A 33 10.92 -14.81 -24.33
C ARG A 33 11.02 -13.71 -23.29
N PHE A 34 10.83 -12.46 -23.70
CA PHE A 34 10.81 -11.31 -22.82
C PHE A 34 9.43 -10.65 -22.83
N LEU A 35 8.83 -10.54 -21.65
CA LEU A 35 7.50 -9.98 -21.45
C LEU A 35 7.66 -8.66 -20.70
N ALA A 36 7.44 -7.55 -21.39
CA ALA A 36 7.51 -6.22 -20.81
C ALA A 36 6.60 -5.24 -21.57
N PHE A 37 6.41 -4.07 -20.98
CA PHE A 37 5.89 -2.91 -21.72
C PHE A 37 6.93 -2.44 -22.73
N ARG A 38 6.48 -1.91 -23.86
CA ARG A 38 7.38 -1.39 -24.89
C ARG A 38 8.18 -0.18 -24.41
N HIS A 39 9.45 -0.12 -24.80
CA HIS A 39 10.31 1.04 -24.58
C HIS A 39 11.25 1.26 -25.77
N ALA A 40 11.26 2.46 -26.34
CA ALA A 40 11.98 2.77 -27.59
C ALA A 40 13.49 2.49 -27.56
N ALA A 41 14.12 2.57 -26.38
CA ALA A 41 15.55 2.28 -26.21
C ALA A 41 15.88 0.78 -25.96
N VAL A 42 14.88 -0.11 -26.07
CA VAL A 42 15.01 -1.56 -25.84
C VAL A 42 14.22 -2.32 -26.92
N PRO A 43 14.83 -2.61 -28.07
CA PRO A 43 14.16 -3.28 -29.20
C PRO A 43 13.51 -4.63 -28.83
N GLU A 44 14.06 -5.35 -27.85
CA GLU A 44 13.52 -6.62 -27.36
C GLU A 44 12.11 -6.48 -26.75
N SER A 45 11.70 -5.25 -26.42
CA SER A 45 10.37 -4.94 -25.88
C SER A 45 9.35 -4.46 -26.92
N ASP A 46 9.72 -4.34 -28.20
CA ASP A 46 8.87 -3.72 -29.24
C ASP A 46 7.53 -4.45 -29.43
N GLY A 47 7.49 -5.77 -29.17
CA GLY A 47 6.28 -6.57 -29.23
C GLY A 47 5.33 -6.37 -28.04
N GLY A 48 5.70 -5.57 -27.04
CA GLY A 48 4.93 -5.32 -25.83
C GLY A 48 3.88 -4.21 -25.95
N PRO A 49 2.92 -4.15 -25.02
CA PRO A 49 1.93 -3.09 -25.02
C PRO A 49 2.54 -1.76 -24.56
N ALA A 50 1.87 -0.65 -24.87
CA ALA A 50 2.23 0.66 -24.32
C ALA A 50 2.04 0.71 -22.79
N HIS A 51 2.95 1.40 -22.10
CA HIS A 51 2.74 1.79 -20.71
C HIS A 51 1.84 3.02 -20.65
N ASP A 52 0.82 2.99 -19.79
CA ASP A 52 -0.10 4.11 -19.54
C ASP A 52 -0.02 4.44 -18.04
N GLU A 53 0.47 5.63 -17.70
CA GLU A 53 0.68 6.03 -16.31
C GLU A 53 -0.61 6.35 -15.56
N ASP A 54 -1.68 6.70 -16.28
CA ASP A 54 -2.97 7.08 -15.71
C ASP A 54 -3.87 5.87 -15.46
N GLU A 55 -3.57 4.74 -16.10
CA GLU A 55 -4.21 3.46 -15.85
C GLU A 55 -4.02 3.00 -14.40
N HIS A 56 -5.04 2.40 -13.80
CA HIS A 56 -4.92 1.77 -12.49
C HIS A 56 -3.83 0.70 -12.48
N GLU A 57 -2.96 0.69 -11.46
CA GLU A 57 -1.75 -0.13 -11.44
C GLU A 57 -2.05 -1.64 -11.63
N VAL A 58 -3.06 -2.18 -10.95
CA VAL A 58 -3.50 -3.58 -11.14
C VAL A 58 -3.95 -3.84 -12.58
N ALA A 59 -4.79 -2.97 -13.15
CA ALA A 59 -5.31 -3.15 -14.50
C ALA A 59 -4.19 -3.12 -15.53
N ARG A 60 -3.20 -2.26 -15.32
CA ARG A 60 -1.98 -2.14 -16.14
C ARG A 60 -1.21 -3.46 -16.19
N TRP A 61 -0.94 -4.06 -15.03
CA TRP A 61 -0.24 -5.35 -14.97
C TRP A 61 -1.07 -6.51 -15.54
N CYS A 62 -2.39 -6.54 -15.29
CA CYS A 62 -3.27 -7.52 -15.93
C CYS A 62 -3.30 -7.37 -17.46
N ARG A 63 -3.29 -6.13 -17.98
CA ARG A 63 -3.22 -5.85 -19.42
C ARG A 63 -1.92 -6.34 -20.02
N LEU A 64 -0.79 -6.16 -19.33
CA LEU A 64 0.49 -6.74 -19.73
C LEU A 64 0.41 -8.26 -19.83
N ALA A 65 -0.10 -8.93 -18.79
CA ALA A 65 -0.24 -10.38 -18.77
C ALA A 65 -1.13 -10.88 -19.93
N ARG A 66 -2.31 -10.28 -20.11
CA ARG A 66 -3.27 -10.62 -21.16
C ARG A 66 -2.72 -10.41 -22.57
N HIS A 67 -1.92 -9.36 -22.78
CA HIS A 67 -1.23 -9.12 -24.05
C HIS A 67 -0.37 -10.31 -24.48
N TYR A 68 0.24 -11.02 -23.52
CA TYR A 68 1.07 -12.20 -23.78
C TYR A 68 0.30 -13.52 -23.61
N GLY A 69 -1.03 -13.48 -23.60
CA GLY A 69 -1.90 -14.66 -23.52
C GLY A 69 -2.00 -15.29 -22.13
N ILE A 70 -1.60 -14.57 -21.07
CA ILE A 70 -1.75 -15.00 -19.69
C ILE A 70 -3.08 -14.44 -19.17
N ASP A 71 -3.98 -15.33 -18.75
CA ASP A 71 -5.21 -14.88 -18.09
C ASP A 71 -4.87 -14.21 -16.76
N ALA A 72 -5.57 -13.11 -16.48
CA ALA A 72 -5.33 -12.30 -15.31
C ALA A 72 -6.62 -11.58 -14.94
N ASP A 73 -7.06 -11.70 -13.69
CA ASP A 73 -8.25 -11.03 -13.17
C ASP A 73 -7.82 -9.89 -12.24
N PRO A 74 -8.18 -8.62 -12.53
CA PRO A 74 -7.86 -7.49 -11.64
C PRO A 74 -8.55 -7.56 -10.27
N ASP A 75 -9.56 -8.41 -10.09
CA ASP A 75 -10.21 -8.61 -8.80
C ASP A 75 -9.59 -9.75 -7.97
N ASP A 76 -8.74 -10.60 -8.58
CA ASP A 76 -7.97 -11.67 -7.92
C ASP A 76 -6.75 -11.10 -7.18
N LEU A 77 -7.04 -10.44 -6.06
CA LEU A 77 -6.06 -9.80 -5.19
C LEU A 77 -5.95 -10.47 -3.82
N ASP A 78 -6.69 -11.56 -3.60
CA ASP A 78 -6.81 -12.16 -2.29
C ASP A 78 -5.55 -12.95 -1.93
N LEU A 79 -5.01 -12.72 -0.73
CA LEU A 79 -3.86 -13.47 -0.22
C LEU A 79 -4.32 -14.53 0.77
N SER A 80 -3.66 -15.68 0.73
CA SER A 80 -3.81 -16.72 1.76
C SER A 80 -3.36 -16.20 3.11
N LEU A 81 -4.06 -16.58 4.18
CA LEU A 81 -3.69 -16.19 5.54
C LEU A 81 -2.23 -16.59 5.84
N PRO A 82 -1.40 -15.67 6.36
CA PRO A 82 -0.03 -16.00 6.73
C PRO A 82 -0.02 -17.08 7.82
N PRO A 83 0.89 -18.07 7.76
CA PRO A 83 1.01 -19.13 8.78
C PRO A 83 1.74 -18.62 10.04
N ILE A 84 1.39 -17.41 10.50
CA ILE A 84 1.98 -16.74 11.65
C ILE A 84 0.88 -16.46 12.66
N SER A 85 1.08 -16.91 13.91
CA SER A 85 0.12 -16.67 14.98
C SER A 85 0.21 -15.22 15.48
N VAL A 86 -0.93 -14.53 15.49
CA VAL A 86 -1.06 -13.21 16.11
C VAL A 86 -1.52 -13.37 17.56
N PRO A 87 -0.87 -12.72 18.54
CA PRO A 87 -1.31 -12.72 19.94
C PRO A 87 -2.79 -12.32 20.07
N THR A 88 -3.58 -13.05 20.87
CA THR A 88 -5.02 -12.83 21.02
C THR A 88 -5.38 -11.39 21.37
N ARG A 89 -4.56 -10.73 22.20
CA ARG A 89 -4.75 -9.32 22.58
C ARG A 89 -4.77 -8.36 21.38
N LEU A 90 -4.09 -8.69 20.29
CA LEU A 90 -3.98 -7.88 19.07
C LEU A 90 -5.02 -8.24 18.00
N ARG A 91 -5.64 -9.43 18.07
CA ARG A 91 -6.66 -9.87 17.10
C ARG A 91 -7.92 -9.02 17.21
N GLY A 92 -8.49 -8.58 16.10
CA GLY A 92 -9.68 -7.73 16.05
C GLY A 92 -9.43 -6.29 16.49
N ALA A 93 -8.16 -5.85 16.58
CA ALA A 93 -7.84 -4.44 16.80
C ALA A 93 -8.05 -3.61 15.53
N THR A 94 -8.35 -2.34 15.69
CA THR A 94 -8.21 -1.32 14.64
C THR A 94 -6.72 -0.96 14.54
N ILE A 95 -6.12 -1.19 13.37
CA ILE A 95 -4.74 -0.78 13.11
C ILE A 95 -4.75 0.67 12.63
N VAL A 96 -3.94 1.51 13.25
CA VAL A 96 -3.62 2.86 12.74
C VAL A 96 -2.16 2.85 12.30
N HIS A 97 -1.93 2.96 11.00
CA HIS A 97 -0.58 3.06 10.44
C HIS A 97 -0.24 4.52 10.16
N VAL A 98 0.82 5.00 10.81
CA VAL A 98 1.36 6.35 10.59
C VAL A 98 2.69 6.26 9.85
N GLY A 99 3.03 7.34 9.16
CA GLY A 99 4.15 7.34 8.22
C GLY A 99 3.73 6.84 6.84
N ALA A 100 4.54 7.18 5.84
CA ALA A 100 4.30 6.87 4.44
C ALA A 100 5.57 6.89 3.59
N GLY A 101 6.75 6.94 4.21
CA GLY A 101 8.04 7.00 3.53
C GLY A 101 8.39 8.38 2.91
N ALA A 102 7.42 9.28 2.80
CA ALA A 102 7.64 10.66 2.34
C ALA A 102 6.72 11.63 3.12
N PRO A 103 7.23 12.78 3.59
CA PRO A 103 6.42 13.75 4.35
C PRO A 103 5.14 14.20 3.63
N ALA A 104 5.17 14.34 2.29
CA ALA A 104 4.01 14.68 1.47
C ALA A 104 2.82 13.74 1.64
N ARG A 105 3.07 12.49 2.03
CA ARG A 105 2.07 11.44 2.20
C ARG A 105 1.74 11.16 3.66
N CYS A 106 2.33 11.91 4.60
CA CYS A 106 2.14 11.73 6.03
C CYS A 106 1.04 12.66 6.55
N TRP A 107 -0.13 12.10 6.90
CA TRP A 107 -1.16 12.87 7.59
C TRP A 107 -0.69 13.23 9.02
N PRO A 108 -0.90 14.48 9.49
CA PRO A 108 -0.31 14.95 10.75
C PRO A 108 -0.66 14.08 11.97
N VAL A 109 0.34 13.74 12.78
CA VAL A 109 0.18 12.94 14.01
C VAL A 109 -0.85 13.56 14.97
N ALA A 110 -0.91 14.89 15.06
CA ALA A 110 -1.90 15.59 15.87
C ALA A 110 -3.36 15.32 15.43
N ARG A 111 -3.59 15.02 14.14
CA ARG A 111 -4.92 14.65 13.63
C ARG A 111 -5.22 13.17 13.87
N TRP A 112 -4.22 12.30 13.67
CA TRP A 112 -4.33 10.90 14.06
C TRP A 112 -4.68 10.73 15.55
N SER A 113 -4.12 11.57 16.44
CA SER A 113 -4.39 11.45 17.87
C SER A 113 -5.86 11.72 18.22
N VAL A 114 -6.53 12.62 17.51
CA VAL A 114 -7.98 12.86 17.67
C VAL A 114 -8.77 11.61 17.30
N VAL A 115 -8.43 10.97 16.18
CA VAL A 115 -9.08 9.72 15.74
C VAL A 115 -8.83 8.60 16.76
N VAL A 116 -7.59 8.38 17.17
CA VAL A 116 -7.24 7.32 18.14
C VAL A 116 -7.96 7.54 19.47
N ARG A 117 -8.01 8.76 20.01
CA ARG A 117 -8.74 9.04 21.26
C ARG A 117 -10.23 8.72 21.12
N ALA A 118 -10.85 9.05 19.98
CA ALA A 118 -12.26 8.77 19.76
C ALA A 118 -12.54 7.25 19.67
N LEU A 119 -11.66 6.49 19.00
CA LEU A 119 -11.75 5.03 18.97
C LEU A 119 -11.61 4.41 20.37
N LEU A 120 -10.63 4.88 21.16
CA LEU A 120 -10.44 4.42 22.53
C LEU A 120 -11.63 4.76 23.43
N ALA A 121 -12.20 5.95 23.30
CA ALA A 121 -13.40 6.38 24.03
C ALA A 121 -14.63 5.54 23.67
N ALA A 122 -14.71 5.03 22.43
CA ALA A 122 -15.73 4.08 21.98
C ALA A 122 -15.47 2.63 22.44
N GLY A 123 -14.42 2.38 23.23
CA GLY A 123 -14.05 1.05 23.71
C GLY A 123 -13.37 0.17 22.66
N GLU A 124 -12.91 0.74 21.54
CA GLU A 124 -12.19 -0.02 20.54
C GLU A 124 -10.74 -0.32 20.95
N ARG A 125 -10.25 -1.49 20.53
CA ARG A 125 -8.83 -1.83 20.67
C ARG A 125 -8.07 -1.23 19.49
N VAL A 126 -7.06 -0.41 19.79
CA VAL A 126 -6.22 0.25 18.78
C VAL A 126 -4.78 -0.26 18.87
N VAL A 127 -4.17 -0.52 17.72
CA VAL A 127 -2.74 -0.84 17.59
C VAL A 127 -2.12 0.16 16.61
N VAL A 128 -0.98 0.74 16.98
CA VAL A 128 -0.27 1.71 16.13
C VAL A 128 0.94 1.05 15.49
N THR A 129 1.09 1.24 14.17
CA THR A 129 2.22 0.75 13.38
C THR A 129 2.85 1.89 12.56
N SER A 130 4.07 1.68 12.08
CA SER A 130 4.77 2.58 11.14
C SER A 130 5.89 1.82 10.42
N GLY A 131 6.53 2.45 9.44
CA GLY A 131 7.85 2.02 8.97
C GLY A 131 8.91 2.03 10.09
N SER A 132 9.99 1.27 9.92
CA SER A 132 11.09 1.18 10.90
C SER A 132 11.70 2.55 11.18
N ASP A 133 11.89 3.34 10.14
CA ASP A 133 12.57 4.64 10.19
C ASP A 133 11.62 5.77 10.64
N GLU A 134 10.34 5.44 10.83
CA GLU A 134 9.27 6.37 11.19
C GLU A 134 8.70 6.08 12.59
N ALA A 135 9.38 5.24 13.38
CA ALA A 135 8.88 4.82 14.69
C ALA A 135 8.59 5.97 15.66
N ALA A 136 9.34 7.07 15.55
CA ALA A 136 9.09 8.28 16.33
C ALA A 136 7.67 8.84 16.15
N LEU A 137 7.09 8.75 14.94
CA LEU A 137 5.71 9.20 14.68
C LEU A 137 4.69 8.36 15.46
N ALA A 138 4.91 7.05 15.53
CA ALA A 138 4.02 6.13 16.24
C ALA A 138 4.06 6.34 17.76
N TYR A 139 5.26 6.58 18.32
CA TYR A 139 5.38 6.90 19.75
C TYR A 139 4.83 8.28 20.10
N ASP A 140 5.01 9.30 19.24
CA ASP A 140 4.37 10.61 19.42
C ASP A 140 2.83 10.49 19.38
N LEU A 141 2.29 9.69 18.43
CA LEU A 141 0.87 9.41 18.38
C LEU A 141 0.38 8.76 19.69
N ALA A 142 1.09 7.74 20.18
CA ALA A 142 0.71 7.04 21.40
C ALA A 142 0.70 7.98 22.61
N ALA A 143 1.72 8.83 22.76
CA ALA A 143 1.79 9.83 23.82
C ALA A 143 0.61 10.82 23.75
N ARG A 144 0.33 11.39 22.57
CA ARG A 144 -0.77 12.37 22.38
C ARG A 144 -2.17 11.77 22.55
N SER A 145 -2.31 10.46 22.36
CA SER A 145 -3.58 9.76 22.45
C SER A 145 -3.77 9.01 23.77
N GLN A 146 -2.78 9.03 24.66
CA GLN A 146 -2.74 8.24 25.90
C GLN A 146 -2.87 6.72 25.64
N LEU A 147 -2.41 6.27 24.47
CA LEU A 147 -2.38 4.85 24.12
C LEU A 147 -1.19 4.19 24.85
N PRO A 148 -1.39 3.05 25.53
CA PRO A 148 -0.28 2.35 26.17
C PRO A 148 0.78 1.94 25.15
N VAL A 149 2.06 2.18 25.48
CA VAL A 149 3.21 1.83 24.62
C VAL A 149 3.22 0.35 24.18
N THR A 150 2.61 -0.54 24.97
CA THR A 150 2.44 -1.97 24.63
C THR A 150 1.55 -2.25 23.42
N HIS A 151 0.85 -1.23 22.90
CA HIS A 151 0.03 -1.25 21.68
C HIS A 151 0.75 -0.59 20.48
N VAL A 152 1.98 -0.13 20.65
CA VAL A 152 2.82 0.41 19.58
C VAL A 152 3.75 -0.69 19.07
N LEU A 153 3.61 -1.04 17.79
CA LEU A 153 4.39 -2.09 17.11
C LEU A 153 5.32 -1.53 16.02
N ALA A 154 5.53 -0.22 16.01
CA ALA A 154 6.43 0.49 15.09
C ALA A 154 7.86 -0.06 15.12
N GLY A 155 8.35 -0.52 13.96
CA GLY A 155 9.69 -1.14 13.85
C GLY A 155 9.85 -2.46 14.60
N ARG A 156 8.76 -3.05 15.14
CA ARG A 156 8.78 -4.28 15.95
C ARG A 156 8.14 -5.47 15.25
N THR A 157 7.88 -5.34 13.96
CA THR A 157 7.27 -6.40 13.14
C THR A 157 8.08 -6.57 11.87
N THR A 158 8.26 -7.81 11.45
CA THR A 158 8.63 -8.16 10.08
C THR A 158 7.44 -7.94 9.16
N LEU A 159 7.68 -7.87 7.84
CA LEU A 159 6.59 -7.74 6.85
C LEU A 159 5.56 -8.87 6.98
N ARG A 160 6.01 -10.11 7.25
CA ARG A 160 5.10 -11.25 7.41
C ARG A 160 4.24 -11.15 8.68
N GLU A 161 4.81 -10.68 9.78
CA GLU A 161 4.07 -10.41 11.02
C GLU A 161 3.08 -9.25 10.85
N LEU A 162 3.46 -8.20 10.13
CA LEU A 162 2.57 -7.09 9.80
C LEU A 162 1.40 -7.55 8.92
N ALA A 163 1.66 -8.38 7.90
CA ALA A 163 0.64 -9.00 7.08
C ALA A 163 -0.32 -9.87 7.92
N ALA A 164 0.21 -10.67 8.84
CA ALA A 164 -0.62 -11.44 9.77
C ALA A 164 -1.46 -10.53 10.68
N LEU A 165 -0.87 -9.45 11.21
CA LEU A 165 -1.59 -8.48 12.03
C LEU A 165 -2.78 -7.88 11.27
N VAL A 166 -2.58 -7.46 10.02
CA VAL A 166 -3.65 -6.95 9.15
C VAL A 166 -4.71 -8.02 8.94
N ALA A 167 -4.34 -9.24 8.55
CA ALA A 167 -5.27 -10.33 8.27
C ALA A 167 -6.18 -10.71 9.46
N TRP A 168 -5.75 -10.43 10.69
CA TRP A 168 -6.52 -10.67 11.91
C TRP A 168 -7.08 -9.40 12.55
N SER A 169 -6.96 -8.25 11.90
CA SER A 169 -7.45 -6.97 12.41
C SER A 169 -8.95 -6.77 12.15
N ARG A 170 -9.57 -5.83 12.87
CA ARG A 170 -10.95 -5.42 12.60
C ARG A 170 -11.02 -4.50 11.38
N ARG A 171 -10.06 -3.59 11.26
CA ARG A 171 -9.95 -2.59 10.19
C ARG A 171 -8.57 -1.94 10.19
N VAL A 172 -8.23 -1.28 9.09
CA VAL A 172 -6.98 -0.53 8.93
C VAL A 172 -7.27 0.94 8.60
N LEU A 173 -6.67 1.87 9.33
CA LEU A 173 -6.64 3.30 9.01
C LEU A 173 -5.21 3.68 8.65
N CYS A 174 -5.01 4.24 7.46
CA CYS A 174 -3.69 4.63 6.98
C CYS A 174 -3.79 5.72 5.90
N THR A 175 -2.67 6.33 5.55
CA THR A 175 -2.56 7.01 4.25
C THR A 175 -2.35 5.97 3.13
N ASP A 176 -2.12 6.40 1.89
CA ASP A 176 -2.00 5.58 0.68
C ASP A 176 -0.77 4.62 0.66
N THR A 177 -0.48 3.89 1.74
CA THR A 177 0.70 3.02 1.88
C THR A 177 0.42 1.54 1.56
N GLY A 178 1.45 0.71 1.61
CA GLY A 178 1.32 -0.75 1.49
C GLY A 178 0.30 -1.39 2.45
N MET A 179 -0.02 -0.73 3.56
CA MET A 179 -1.06 -1.18 4.50
C MET A 179 -2.44 -1.23 3.86
N ALA A 180 -2.77 -0.28 2.99
CA ALA A 180 -4.04 -0.26 2.27
C ALA A 180 -4.16 -1.48 1.34
N HIS A 181 -3.05 -1.87 0.69
CA HIS A 181 -3.01 -3.04 -0.18
C HIS A 181 -3.08 -4.35 0.59
N LEU A 182 -2.43 -4.47 1.76
CA LEU A 182 -2.60 -5.63 2.64
C LEU A 182 -4.05 -5.75 3.13
N ALA A 183 -4.67 -4.64 3.53
CA ALA A 183 -6.07 -4.64 3.93
C ALA A 183 -6.97 -5.08 2.76
N THR A 184 -6.66 -4.62 1.55
CA THR A 184 -7.32 -5.04 0.31
C THR A 184 -7.22 -6.55 0.13
N ALA A 185 -6.00 -7.09 0.14
CA ALA A 185 -5.74 -8.50 -0.12
C ALA A 185 -6.33 -9.46 0.95
N TYR A 186 -6.43 -9.03 2.20
CA TYR A 186 -7.04 -9.84 3.27
C TYR A 186 -8.52 -9.54 3.51
N ARG A 187 -9.14 -8.73 2.64
CA ARG A 187 -10.56 -8.34 2.73
C ARG A 187 -10.91 -7.68 4.06
N ILE A 188 -9.99 -6.88 4.57
CA ILE A 188 -10.13 -6.14 5.82
C ILE A 188 -10.63 -4.74 5.51
N PRO A 189 -11.72 -4.27 6.15
CA PRO A 189 -12.21 -2.91 5.99
C PRO A 189 -11.11 -1.88 6.23
N SER A 190 -11.07 -0.82 5.43
CA SER A 190 -10.07 0.24 5.64
C SER A 190 -10.60 1.63 5.36
N VAL A 191 -9.97 2.63 5.99
CA VAL A 191 -10.10 4.04 5.61
C VAL A 191 -8.72 4.49 5.16
N VAL A 192 -8.61 4.85 3.88
CA VAL A 192 -7.35 5.20 3.22
C VAL A 192 -7.36 6.66 2.82
N LEU A 193 -6.40 7.42 3.35
CA LEU A 193 -6.27 8.85 3.10
C LEU A 193 -5.27 9.06 1.95
N PHE A 194 -5.76 9.63 0.86
CA PHE A 194 -4.94 10.00 -0.29
C PHE A 194 -4.59 11.49 -0.24
N GLY A 195 -3.35 11.80 -0.60
CA GLY A 195 -2.85 13.16 -0.76
C GLY A 195 -2.43 13.44 -2.19
N PRO A 196 -1.12 13.39 -2.47
CA PRO A 196 -0.57 13.81 -3.76
C PRO A 196 -0.85 12.81 -4.90
N THR A 197 -1.30 11.60 -4.59
CA THR A 197 -1.60 10.55 -5.56
C THR A 197 -3.12 10.41 -5.76
N ALA A 198 -3.53 10.12 -7.00
CA ALA A 198 -4.94 9.88 -7.30
C ALA A 198 -5.35 8.44 -6.92
N PRO A 199 -6.47 8.26 -6.20
CA PRO A 199 -7.03 6.93 -5.93
C PRO A 199 -7.42 6.16 -7.20
N SER A 200 -7.65 6.83 -8.33
CA SER A 200 -7.90 6.16 -9.60
C SER A 200 -6.71 5.32 -10.09
N ARG A 201 -5.50 5.61 -9.60
CA ARG A 201 -4.27 4.90 -9.98
C ARG A 201 -3.88 3.81 -8.98
N TRP A 202 -4.09 4.07 -7.68
CA TRP A 202 -3.56 3.26 -6.57
C TRP A 202 -4.62 2.82 -5.53
N GLY A 203 -5.88 3.22 -5.72
CA GLY A 203 -6.96 2.93 -4.79
C GLY A 203 -7.32 1.45 -4.73
N PRO A 204 -8.14 1.05 -3.76
CA PRO A 204 -8.81 -0.24 -3.80
C PRO A 204 -9.69 -0.34 -5.06
N PRO A 205 -9.78 -1.51 -5.72
CA PRO A 205 -10.70 -1.71 -6.84
C PRO A 205 -12.14 -1.45 -6.47
N ARG A 206 -12.96 -1.05 -7.46
CA ARG A 206 -14.38 -0.71 -7.28
C ARG A 206 -15.20 -1.84 -6.66
N GLY A 207 -14.83 -3.10 -6.88
CA GLY A 207 -15.50 -4.29 -6.34
C GLY A 207 -15.33 -4.52 -4.84
N ARG A 208 -14.61 -3.65 -4.12
CA ARG A 208 -14.30 -3.81 -2.69
C ARG A 208 -14.87 -2.66 -1.84
N PRO A 209 -16.21 -2.62 -1.62
CA PRO A 209 -16.90 -1.49 -1.01
C PRO A 209 -16.61 -1.27 0.49
N TRP A 210 -15.95 -2.22 1.15
CA TRP A 210 -15.51 -2.10 2.55
C TRP A 210 -14.26 -1.22 2.73
N HIS A 211 -13.68 -0.71 1.64
CA HIS A 211 -12.62 0.29 1.69
C HIS A 211 -13.19 1.69 1.42
N ARG A 212 -12.99 2.61 2.36
CA ARG A 212 -13.35 4.02 2.23
C ARG A 212 -12.12 4.82 1.84
N VAL A 213 -12.22 5.54 0.73
CA VAL A 213 -11.16 6.42 0.24
C VAL A 213 -11.52 7.86 0.59
N LEU A 214 -10.62 8.56 1.26
CA LEU A 214 -10.72 9.98 1.53
C LEU A 214 -9.67 10.71 0.69
N TRP A 215 -10.13 11.60 -0.18
CA TRP A 215 -9.27 12.38 -1.06
C TRP A 215 -9.88 13.77 -1.29
N ALA A 216 -9.02 14.79 -1.41
CA ALA A 216 -9.42 16.17 -1.68
C ALA A 216 -9.53 16.47 -3.20
N GLY A 217 -9.27 15.49 -4.07
CA GLY A 217 -9.35 15.67 -5.52
C GLY A 217 -8.17 16.41 -6.13
N ARG A 218 -7.01 16.40 -5.46
CA ARG A 218 -5.80 17.09 -5.90
C ARG A 218 -4.65 16.10 -6.02
N THR A 219 -3.75 16.36 -6.96
CA THR A 219 -2.49 15.62 -7.10
C THR A 219 -1.31 16.55 -6.85
N GLY A 220 -0.19 15.99 -6.41
CA GLY A 220 1.02 16.73 -6.05
C GLY A 220 2.26 15.85 -6.18
N ASP A 221 3.38 16.29 -5.61
CA ASP A 221 4.61 15.49 -5.55
C ASP A 221 4.55 14.47 -4.41
N PRO A 222 4.45 13.15 -4.69
CA PRO A 222 4.43 12.12 -3.66
C PRO A 222 5.74 11.99 -2.88
N HIS A 223 6.83 12.58 -3.37
CA HIS A 223 8.14 12.62 -2.72
C HIS A 223 8.45 13.98 -2.08
N GLY A 224 7.44 14.87 -2.01
CA GLY A 224 7.58 16.20 -1.46
C GLY A 224 8.01 16.19 0.02
N ARG A 225 8.73 17.24 0.41
CA ARG A 225 9.27 17.41 1.77
C ARG A 225 8.27 17.93 2.80
N ASN A 226 7.13 18.42 2.34
CA ASN A 226 6.05 18.94 3.17
C ASN A 226 4.78 18.14 2.91
N VAL A 227 3.94 18.00 3.94
CA VAL A 227 2.62 17.36 3.82
C VAL A 227 1.81 17.98 2.68
N ASP A 228 1.16 17.13 1.89
CA ASP A 228 0.31 17.56 0.79
C ASP A 228 -0.90 18.37 1.32
N PRO A 229 -1.24 19.53 0.72
CA PRO A 229 -2.39 20.32 1.14
C PRO A 229 -3.72 19.55 1.11
N GLY A 230 -3.91 18.62 0.17
CA GLY A 230 -5.10 17.79 0.09
C GLY A 230 -5.27 16.86 1.29
N LEU A 231 -4.18 16.36 1.87
CA LEU A 231 -4.23 15.63 3.15
C LEU A 231 -4.66 16.53 4.31
N LEU A 232 -4.28 17.81 4.29
CA LEU A 232 -4.67 18.78 5.33
C LEU A 232 -6.16 19.19 5.24
N GLU A 233 -6.81 18.97 4.11
CA GLU A 233 -8.26 19.16 3.96
C GLU A 233 -9.07 18.00 4.55
N ILE A 234 -8.45 16.81 4.72
CA ILE A 234 -9.09 15.68 5.37
C ILE A 234 -9.04 15.89 6.88
N THR A 235 -10.19 16.09 7.51
CA THR A 235 -10.30 16.35 8.96
C THR A 235 -10.48 15.05 9.75
N PRO A 236 -10.15 15.03 11.07
CA PRO A 236 -10.43 13.88 11.93
C PRO A 236 -11.89 13.46 11.95
N GLU A 237 -12.83 14.41 11.86
CA GLU A 237 -14.26 14.14 11.85
C GLU A 237 -14.66 13.38 10.58
N ARG A 238 -14.09 13.75 9.42
CA ARG A 238 -14.30 13.02 8.15
C ARG A 238 -13.74 11.60 8.20
N VAL A 239 -12.59 11.41 8.85
CA VAL A 239 -12.03 10.07 9.08
C VAL A 239 -12.95 9.25 9.99
N LEU A 240 -13.40 9.81 11.11
CA LEU A 240 -14.29 9.13 12.05
C LEU A 240 -15.64 8.80 11.43
N ALA A 241 -16.23 9.69 10.62
CA ALA A 241 -17.45 9.41 9.87
C ALA A 241 -17.26 8.18 8.96
N ALA A 242 -16.16 8.13 8.21
CA ALA A 242 -15.84 7.00 7.35
C ALA A 242 -15.54 5.68 8.11
N VAL A 243 -15.21 5.74 9.41
CA VAL A 243 -15.01 4.54 10.24
C VAL A 243 -16.33 3.88 10.66
N TYR A 244 -17.39 4.68 10.80
CA TYR A 244 -18.67 4.27 11.38
C TYR A 244 -19.82 4.16 10.36
N GLU A 245 -19.61 4.55 9.11
CA GLU A 245 -20.48 4.20 7.97
C GLU A 245 -20.32 2.73 7.55
#